data_AF-A0A811KI29-F1
#
_entry.id   AF-A0A811KI29-F1
#
_cell.length_a   1.000
_cell.length_b   1.000
_cell.length_c   1.000
_cell.angle_alpha   90.00
_cell.angle_beta   90.00
_cell.angle_gamma   90.00
#
_symmetry.space_group_name_H-M   'P 1'
#
loop_
_entity.id
_entity.type
_entity.pdbx_description
1 polymer ?
#
loop_
_entity_poly.entity_id
_entity_poly.type
_entity_poly.pdbx_seq_one_letter_code
_entity_poly.pdbx_strand_id
1 'polypeptide(L)'
;MKEYVPFVLNSTIPDLLLALELGIFAHPDPLFPYPAAYVNGLLKYLGPVGGEVSMTLMFNTVAFALSAQCYCIIYRYAMLMDDSWFFKKIVKKSSWCIVLAGKACASIGVGALIHTLSLEGDVSLYS
;
A
#
# COMPACT_ATOMS: atom_id res chain seq x y z
N MET A 1 12.47 23.60 -8.69
CA MET A 1 11.79 23.64 -7.37
C MET A 1 10.26 23.53 -7.44
N LYS A 2 9.55 24.23 -8.35
CA LYS A 2 8.07 24.17 -8.41
C LYS A 2 7.47 22.76 -8.61
N GLU A 3 8.17 21.87 -9.30
CA GLU A 3 7.70 20.48 -9.53
C GLU A 3 8.22 19.47 -8.49
N TYR A 4 9.18 19.87 -7.64
CA TYR A 4 9.76 19.00 -6.61
C TYR A 4 8.84 18.85 -5.39
N VAL A 5 8.26 19.95 -4.92
CA VAL A 5 7.33 19.95 -3.79
C VAL A 5 6.13 19.01 -4.01
N PRO A 6 5.40 19.06 -5.14
CA PRO A 6 4.29 18.13 -5.37
C PRO A 6 4.75 16.68 -5.49
N PHE A 7 5.96 16.41 -6.00
CA PHE A 7 6.52 15.07 -6.05
C PHE A 7 6.77 14.49 -4.64
N VAL A 8 7.39 15.27 -3.76
CA VAL A 8 7.67 14.84 -2.38
C VAL A 8 6.38 14.64 -1.60
N LEU A 9 5.42 15.56 -1.71
CA LEU A 9 4.11 15.42 -1.05
C LEU A 9 3.38 14.17 -1.53
N ASN A 10 3.34 13.94 -2.84
CA ASN A 10 2.71 12.76 -3.41
C ASN A 10 3.38 11.44 -2.97
N SER A 11 4.69 11.46 -2.69
CA SER A 11 5.41 10.30 -2.18
C SER A 11 5.22 10.08 -0.68
N THR A 12 4.96 11.14 0.09
CA THR A 12 4.85 11.10 1.56
C THR A 12 3.42 10.87 2.06
N ILE A 13 2.41 11.33 1.31
CA ILE A 13 0.99 11.12 1.64
C ILE A 13 0.64 9.61 1.78
N PRO A 14 1.08 8.71 0.87
CA PRO A 14 0.81 7.28 1.01
C PRO A 14 1.41 6.67 2.28
N ASP A 15 2.63 7.07 2.65
CA ASP A 15 3.27 6.61 3.89
C ASP A 15 2.50 7.08 5.13
N LEU A 16 2.04 8.34 5.12
CA LEU A 16 1.24 8.90 6.21
C LEU A 16 -0.11 8.18 6.32
N LEU A 17 -0.77 7.92 5.19
CA LEU A 17 -2.03 7.16 5.15
C LEU A 17 -1.83 5.74 5.68
N LEU A 18 -0.74 5.08 5.29
CA LEU A 18 -0.41 3.75 5.78
C LEU A 18 -0.16 3.73 7.29
N ALA A 19 0.61 4.70 7.81
CA ALA A 19 0.87 4.81 9.24
C ALA A 19 -0.42 5.07 10.04
N LEU A 20 -1.32 5.90 9.49
CA LEU A 20 -2.60 6.21 10.10
C LEU A 20 -3.57 5.01 10.06
N GLU A 21 -3.54 4.23 8.98
CA GLU A 21 -4.31 2.99 8.89
C GLU A 21 -3.82 1.92 9.87
N LEU A 22 -2.50 1.72 9.96
CA LEU A 22 -1.90 0.77 10.90
C LEU A 22 -2.12 1.18 12.36
N GLY A 23 -2.00 2.47 12.67
CA GLY A 23 -2.09 2.96 14.04
C GLY A 23 -3.51 3.17 14.56
N ILE A 24 -4.40 3.74 13.74
CA ILE A 24 -5.72 4.21 14.20
C ILE A 24 -6.87 3.35 13.66
N PHE A 25 -6.84 2.98 12.37
CA PHE A 25 -8.00 2.32 11.76
C PHE A 25 -8.03 0.81 11.97
N ALA A 26 -6.92 0.12 11.69
CA ALA A 26 -6.83 -1.33 11.78
C ALA A 26 -6.26 -1.78 13.13
N HIS A 27 -5.08 -1.28 13.51
CA HIS A 27 -4.33 -1.72 14.69
C HIS A 27 -4.37 -3.25 14.88
N PRO A 28 -3.76 -4.02 13.97
CA PRO A 28 -3.81 -5.48 14.03
C PRO A 28 -3.00 -5.98 15.23
N ASP A 29 -3.68 -6.51 16.24
CA ASP A 29 -3.04 -7.19 17.35
C ASP A 29 -3.07 -8.71 17.11
N PRO A 30 -1.91 -9.36 16.93
CA PRO A 30 -1.86 -10.80 16.72
C PRO A 30 -2.32 -11.53 17.98
N LEU A 31 -3.24 -12.48 17.82
CA LEU A 31 -3.66 -13.36 18.90
C LEU A 31 -2.69 -14.53 19.02
N PHE A 32 -1.63 -14.38 19.79
CA PHE A 32 -0.85 -15.57 20.12
C PHE A 32 -1.65 -16.48 21.07
N PRO A 33 -1.75 -17.81 20.88
CA PRO A 33 -1.11 -18.66 19.87
C PRO A 33 -2.02 -19.07 18.67
N TYR A 34 -3.14 -18.38 18.45
CA TYR A 34 -4.09 -18.72 17.39
C TYR A 34 -3.72 -18.05 16.05
N PRO A 35 -4.05 -18.62 14.89
CA PRO A 35 -3.84 -18.00 13.58
C PRO A 35 -4.91 -16.91 13.31
N ALA A 36 -5.02 -15.95 14.22
CA ALA A 36 -5.98 -14.86 14.13
C ALA A 36 -5.33 -13.54 14.56
N ALA A 37 -5.87 -12.42 14.09
CA ALA A 37 -5.51 -11.09 14.55
C ALA A 37 -6.78 -10.30 14.86
N TYR A 38 -6.82 -9.61 16.00
CA TYR A 38 -7.89 -8.68 16.30
C TYR A 38 -7.59 -7.32 15.68
N VAL A 39 -8.60 -6.76 15.01
CA VAL A 39 -8.60 -5.36 14.60
C VAL A 39 -8.98 -4.54 15.83
N ASN A 40 -8.01 -3.90 16.48
CA ASN A 40 -8.24 -3.08 17.68
C ASN A 40 -8.43 -1.59 17.38
N GLY A 41 -8.39 -1.19 16.12
CA GLY A 41 -8.65 0.19 15.68
C GLY A 41 -10.13 0.55 15.52
N LEU A 42 -10.41 1.71 14.92
CA LEU A 42 -11.76 2.23 14.66
C LEU A 42 -12.67 1.24 13.91
N LEU A 43 -12.10 0.34 13.11
CA LEU A 43 -12.86 -0.66 12.36
C LEU A 43 -13.41 -1.80 13.22
N LYS A 44 -13.02 -1.89 14.51
CA LYS A 44 -13.55 -2.85 15.49
C LYS A 44 -15.07 -2.76 15.66
N TYR A 45 -15.65 -1.56 15.56
CA TYR A 45 -17.08 -1.33 15.77
C TYR A 45 -17.97 -1.84 14.63
N LEU A 46 -17.37 -2.21 13.49
CA LEU A 46 -18.08 -2.73 12.31
C LEU A 46 -18.19 -4.26 12.31
N GLY A 47 -17.74 -4.94 13.37
CA GLY A 47 -17.85 -6.40 13.50
C GLY A 47 -17.10 -7.16 12.39
N PRO A 48 -17.62 -8.29 11.87
CA PRO A 48 -16.92 -9.11 10.87
C PRO A 48 -16.65 -8.35 9.56
N VAL A 49 -17.55 -7.45 9.15
CA VAL A 49 -17.37 -6.58 7.98
C VAL A 49 -16.21 -5.61 8.19
N GLY A 50 -15.98 -5.17 9.43
CA GLY A 50 -14.84 -4.31 9.79
C GLY A 50 -13.49 -4.97 9.53
N GLY A 51 -13.41 -6.30 9.72
CA GLY A 51 -12.21 -7.09 9.42
C GLY A 51 -11.87 -7.08 7.93
N GLU A 52 -12.84 -7.43 7.07
CA GLU A 52 -12.65 -7.46 5.61
C GLU A 52 -12.31 -6.07 5.05
N VAL A 53 -12.99 -5.03 5.54
CA VAL A 53 -12.72 -3.64 5.15
C VAL A 53 -11.33 -3.21 5.60
N SER A 54 -10.90 -3.56 6.82
CA SER A 54 -9.57 -3.24 7.32
C SER A 54 -8.47 -3.88 6.47
N MET A 55 -8.64 -5.16 6.12
CA MET A 55 -7.71 -5.89 5.29
C MET A 55 -7.61 -5.25 3.90
N THR A 56 -8.75 -4.95 3.28
CA THR A 56 -8.80 -4.33 1.95
C THR A 56 -8.15 -2.95 1.93
N LEU A 57 -8.42 -2.12 2.95
CA LEU A 57 -7.82 -0.79 3.08
C LEU A 57 -6.30 -0.89 3.24
N MET A 58 -5.83 -1.71 4.18
CA MET A 58 -4.40 -1.89 4.45
C MET A 58 -3.65 -2.38 3.21
N PHE A 59 -4.18 -3.35 2.48
CA PHE A 59 -3.51 -3.83 1.27
C PHE A 59 -3.49 -2.78 0.17
N ASN A 60 -4.55 -1.99 0.03
CA ASN A 60 -4.63 -0.92 -0.96
C ASN A 60 -3.66 0.22 -0.66
N THR A 61 -3.47 0.58 0.62
CA THR A 61 -2.51 1.61 1.04
C THR A 61 -1.08 1.11 1.05
N VAL A 62 -0.82 -0.13 1.45
CA VAL A 62 0.51 -0.76 1.31
C VAL A 62 0.92 -0.80 -0.16
N ALA A 63 0.04 -1.24 -1.06
CA ALA A 63 0.29 -1.26 -2.50
C ALA A 63 0.62 0.15 -3.04
N PHE A 64 -0.08 1.18 -2.52
CA PHE A 64 0.15 2.56 -2.90
C PHE A 64 1.48 3.10 -2.37
N ALA A 65 1.78 2.87 -1.08
CA ALA A 65 3.03 3.27 -0.44
C ALA A 65 4.25 2.60 -1.10
N LEU A 66 4.17 1.30 -1.38
CA LEU A 66 5.26 0.56 -2.03
C LEU A 66 5.52 1.08 -3.45
N SER A 67 4.46 1.36 -4.22
CA SER A 67 4.60 1.95 -5.55
C SER A 67 5.22 3.34 -5.52
N ALA A 68 4.82 4.17 -4.55
CA ALA A 68 5.37 5.51 -4.34
C ALA A 68 6.86 5.46 -3.92
N GLN A 69 7.23 4.52 -3.04
CA GLN A 69 8.61 4.32 -2.59
C GLN A 69 9.53 3.84 -3.72
N CYS A 70 9.09 2.86 -4.52
CA CYS A 70 9.82 2.42 -5.71
C CYS A 70 10.07 3.60 -6.67
N TYR A 71 9.07 4.46 -6.86
CA TYR A 71 9.21 5.65 -7.68
C TYR A 71 10.15 6.71 -7.08
N CYS A 72 10.16 6.86 -5.76
CA CYS A 72 11.10 7.72 -5.03
C CYS A 72 12.57 7.27 -5.21
N ILE A 73 12.82 5.96 -5.19
CA ILE A 73 14.16 5.39 -5.45
C ILE A 73 14.62 5.71 -6.87
N ILE A 74 13.75 5.52 -7.87
CA ILE A 74 14.03 5.85 -9.28
C ILE A 74 14.39 7.34 -9.41
N TYR A 75 13.66 8.22 -8.71
CA TYR A 75 13.98 9.64 -8.68
C TYR A 75 15.36 9.94 -8.08
N ARG A 76 15.72 9.30 -6.95
CA ARG A 76 17.06 9.47 -6.35
C ARG A 76 18.16 9.02 -7.30
N TYR A 77 17.95 7.91 -8.01
CA TYR A 77 18.88 7.43 -9.03
C TYR A 77 18.99 8.42 -10.19
N ALA A 78 17.86 8.93 -10.68
CA ALA A 78 17.83 9.93 -11.75
C ALA A 78 18.51 11.25 -11.37
N MET A 79 18.49 11.64 -10.10
CA MET A 79 19.18 12.83 -9.60
C MET A 79 20.72 12.66 -9.61
N LEU A 80 21.21 11.43 -9.46
CA LEU A 80 22.64 11.11 -9.53
C LEU A 80 23.14 10.99 -10.99
N MET A 81 22.25 10.83 -11.95
CA MET A 81 22.59 10.84 -13.37
C MET A 81 22.71 12.28 -13.88
N ASP A 82 23.75 12.55 -14.67
CA ASP A 82 23.99 13.86 -15.27
C ASP A 82 23.02 14.20 -16.44
N ASP A 83 22.08 13.28 -16.73
CA ASP A 83 21.10 13.44 -17.80
C ASP A 83 19.89 14.28 -17.35
N SER A 84 19.93 15.56 -17.70
CA SER A 84 18.86 16.52 -17.42
C SER A 84 17.53 16.22 -18.12
N TRP A 85 17.52 15.44 -19.21
CA TRP A 85 16.29 15.07 -19.92
C TRP A 85 15.51 14.01 -19.14
N PHE A 86 16.21 12.97 -18.67
CA PHE A 86 15.63 11.89 -17.88
C PHE A 86 15.03 12.41 -16.56
N PHE A 87 15.77 13.28 -15.87
CA PHE A 87 15.32 13.90 -14.62
C PHE A 87 14.02 14.72 -14.80
N LYS A 88 13.95 15.57 -15.83
CA LYS A 88 12.74 16.36 -16.13
C LYS A 88 11.53 15.48 -16.47
N LYS A 89 11.75 14.31 -17.05
CA LYS A 89 10.65 13.38 -17.39
C LYS A 89 10.04 12.74 -16.13
N ILE A 90 10.87 12.39 -15.15
CA ILE A 90 10.46 11.77 -13.88
C ILE A 90 9.72 12.75 -12.97
N VAL A 91 10.10 14.02 -12.98
CA VAL A 91 9.52 15.03 -12.09
C VAL A 91 8.15 15.56 -12.60
N LYS A 92 7.81 15.31 -13.87
CA LYS A 92 6.51 15.69 -14.42
C LYS A 92 5.35 15.03 -13.69
N LYS A 93 4.26 15.76 -13.46
CA LYS A 93 3.03 15.24 -12.85
C LYS A 93 2.44 14.03 -13.57
N SER A 94 2.61 13.92 -14.89
CA SER A 94 2.13 12.78 -15.69
C SER A 94 2.79 11.46 -15.32
N SER A 95 3.98 11.51 -14.73
CA SER A 95 4.69 10.31 -14.29
C SER A 95 4.02 9.64 -13.10
N TRP A 96 3.13 10.36 -12.40
CA TRP A 96 2.34 9.80 -11.31
C TRP A 96 1.37 8.71 -11.77
N CYS A 97 1.02 8.68 -13.07
CA CYS A 97 0.30 7.57 -13.68
C CYS A 97 1.05 6.24 -13.53
N ILE A 98 2.39 6.26 -13.50
CA ILE A 98 3.22 5.06 -13.29
C ILE A 98 3.01 4.52 -11.88
N VAL A 99 2.95 5.41 -10.88
CA VAL A 99 2.69 5.02 -9.49
C VAL A 99 1.27 4.49 -9.31
N LEU A 100 0.28 5.10 -9.96
CA LEU A 100 -1.10 4.59 -9.96
C LEU A 100 -1.23 3.24 -10.67
N ALA A 101 -0.53 3.05 -11.79
CA ALA A 101 -0.48 1.77 -12.48
C ALA A 101 0.20 0.68 -11.62
N GLY A 102 1.32 1.00 -10.97
CA GLY A 102 2.00 0.12 -10.02
C GLY A 102 1.09 -0.29 -8.86
N LYS A 103 0.36 0.69 -8.30
CA LYS A 103 -0.64 0.45 -7.26
C LYS A 103 -1.71 -0.54 -7.75
N ALA A 104 -2.30 -0.28 -8.91
CA ALA A 104 -3.34 -1.15 -9.47
C ALA A 104 -2.84 -2.59 -9.68
N CYS A 105 -1.65 -2.76 -10.24
CA CYS A 105 -1.03 -4.08 -10.41
C CYS A 105 -0.80 -4.78 -9.07
N ALA A 106 -0.27 -4.08 -8.08
CA ALA A 106 -0.03 -4.63 -6.75
C ALA A 106 -1.35 -5.01 -6.04
N SER A 107 -2.38 -4.17 -6.13
CA SER A 107 -3.71 -4.45 -5.59
C SER A 107 -4.36 -5.68 -6.25
N ILE A 108 -4.23 -5.84 -7.57
CA ILE A 108 -4.75 -7.02 -8.29
C ILE A 108 -3.98 -8.28 -7.88
N GLY A 109 -2.64 -8.21 -7.81
CA GLY A 109 -1.80 -9.33 -7.40
C GLY A 109 -2.10 -9.79 -5.97
N VAL A 110 -2.31 -8.86 -5.05
CA VAL A 110 -2.71 -9.17 -3.68
C VAL A 110 -4.13 -9.73 -3.62
N GLY A 111 -5.08 -9.18 -4.39
CA GLY A 111 -6.44 -9.73 -4.47
C GLY A 111 -6.45 -11.18 -4.96
N ALA A 112 -5.62 -11.50 -5.96
CA ALA A 112 -5.43 -12.87 -6.42
C ALA A 112 -4.81 -13.76 -5.32
N LEU A 113 -3.82 -13.25 -4.58
CA LEU A 113 -3.18 -13.97 -3.48
C LEU A 113 -4.15 -14.28 -2.34
N ILE A 114 -4.98 -13.31 -1.94
CA ILE A 114 -6.01 -13.50 -0.90
C ILE A 114 -7.01 -14.57 -1.35
N HIS A 115 -7.44 -14.54 -2.61
CA HIS A 115 -8.34 -15.55 -3.15
C HIS A 115 -7.71 -16.95 -3.14
N THR A 116 -6.42 -17.08 -3.45
CA THR A 116 -5.71 -18.36 -3.34
C THR A 116 -5.56 -18.84 -1.90
N LEU A 117 -5.26 -17.95 -0.95
CA LEU A 117 -5.13 -18.29 0.47
C LEU A 117 -6.47 -18.67 1.11
N SER A 118 -7.57 -18.03 0.70
CA SER A 118 -8.92 -18.40 1.13
C SER A 118 -9.29 -19.81 0.68
N LEU A 119 -8.91 -20.20 -0.55
CA LEU A 119 -9.16 -21.54 -1.09
C LEU A 119 -8.39 -22.62 -0.32
N GLU A 120 -7.17 -22.36 0.15
CA GLU A 120 -6.40 -23.32 0.96
C GLU A 120 -6.91 -23.41 2.41
N GLY A 121 -7.32 -22.28 2.99
CA GLY A 121 -7.87 -22.22 4.35
C GLY A 121 -9.17 -23.02 4.52
N ASP A 122 -10.09 -22.92 3.55
CA ASP A 122 -11.35 -23.68 3.57
C ASP A 122 -11.11 -25.19 3.47
N VAL A 123 -10.12 -25.64 2.70
CA VAL A 123 -9.81 -27.08 2.55
C VAL A 123 -9.28 -27.68 3.87
N SER A 124 -8.55 -26.90 4.67
CA SER A 124 -7.99 -27.34 5.95
C SER A 124 -8.98 -27.42 7.11
N LEU A 125 -10.17 -26.81 6.98
CA LEU A 125 -11.24 -26.89 7.97
C LEU A 125 -12.12 -28.14 7.82
N TYR A 126 -11.98 -28.87 6.70
CA TYR A 126 -12.74 -30.09 6.39
C TYR A 126 -11.88 -31.37 6.34
N SER A 127 -10.60 -31.30 6.73
CA SER A 127 -9.67 -32.44 6.82
C SER A 127 -9.25 -32.70 8.25
#